data_AF-A0A351FYL0-F1
#
_entry.id   AF-A0A351FYL0-F1
#
_cell.length_a   1.000
_cell.length_b   1.000
_cell.length_c   1.000
_cell.angle_alpha   90.00
_cell.angle_beta   90.00
_cell.angle_gamma   90.00
#
_symmetry.space_group_name_H-M   'P 1'
#
loop_
_entity.id
_entity.type
_entity.pdbx_description
1 polymer ?
#
loop_
_entity_poly.entity_id
_entity_poly.type
_entity_poly.pdbx_seq_one_letter_code
_entity_poly.pdbx_strand_id
1 'polypeptide(L)'
;MTEHTSSARTPDWFPDWAKHLAELYFSGTTCVFVLHGNVHDLIRCPGPDGEDTFVTLQDFLASQVFGNWGVVINYDLGSGMRLQAGNNSERLQKMVTHVSP
;
A
#
# COMPACT_ATOMS: atom_id res chain seq x y z
N MET A 1 -18.43 -11.47 -25.09
CA MET A 1 -17.78 -11.68 -23.78
C MET A 1 -16.50 -10.87 -23.82
N THR A 2 -16.57 -9.61 -23.41
CA THR A 2 -15.45 -8.67 -23.41
C THR A 2 -15.21 -8.31 -21.96
N GLU A 3 -14.25 -8.98 -21.33
CA GLU A 3 -13.78 -8.58 -20.00
C GLU A 3 -12.98 -7.29 -20.16
N HIS A 4 -13.54 -6.19 -19.68
CA HIS A 4 -12.80 -4.96 -19.46
C HIS A 4 -11.91 -5.17 -18.24
N THR A 5 -10.67 -5.60 -18.43
CA THR A 5 -9.66 -5.54 -17.37
C THR A 5 -9.37 -4.06 -17.13
N SER A 6 -10.02 -3.50 -16.11
CA SER A 6 -9.73 -2.16 -15.61
C SER A 6 -8.26 -2.13 -15.19
N SER A 7 -7.38 -1.59 -16.03
CA SER A 7 -6.06 -1.16 -15.60
C SER A 7 -6.28 -0.19 -14.43
N ALA A 8 -5.99 -0.63 -13.21
CA ALA A 8 -6.04 0.24 -12.05
C ALA A 8 -5.09 1.39 -12.31
N ARG A 9 -5.63 2.57 -12.64
CA ARG A 9 -4.81 3.75 -12.91
C ARG A 9 -4.15 4.15 -11.60
N THR A 10 -2.85 3.93 -11.50
CA THR A 10 -2.03 4.42 -10.40
C THR A 10 -1.87 5.94 -10.52
N PRO A 11 -1.75 6.67 -9.40
CA PRO A 11 -1.54 8.11 -9.45
C PRO A 11 -0.25 8.50 -10.19
N ASP A 12 -0.29 9.60 -10.95
CA ASP A 12 0.87 10.05 -11.75
C ASP A 12 2.11 10.35 -10.89
N TRP A 13 1.89 10.79 -9.65
CA TRP A 13 2.95 11.14 -8.70
C TRP A 13 3.69 9.94 -8.11
N PHE A 14 3.18 8.71 -8.29
CA PHE A 14 3.87 7.52 -7.84
C PHE A 14 5.23 7.40 -8.53
N PRO A 15 6.29 7.02 -7.80
CA PRO A 15 7.52 6.55 -8.43
C PRO A 15 7.23 5.37 -9.38
N ASP A 16 8.01 5.25 -10.46
CA ASP A 16 7.78 4.23 -11.47
C ASP A 16 7.81 2.80 -10.91
N TRP A 17 8.71 2.55 -9.93
CA TRP A 17 8.76 1.26 -9.24
C TRP A 17 7.45 0.93 -8.52
N ALA A 18 6.77 1.93 -7.95
CA ALA A 18 5.52 1.76 -7.23
C ALA A 18 4.35 1.51 -8.18
N LYS A 19 4.35 2.17 -9.35
CA LYS A 19 3.38 1.92 -10.42
C LYS A 19 3.46 0.47 -10.90
N HIS A 20 4.67 -0.02 -11.17
CA HIS A 20 4.90 -1.40 -11.60
C HIS A 20 4.49 -2.42 -10.52
N LEU A 21 4.83 -2.17 -9.25
CA LEU A 21 4.40 -3.01 -8.12
C LEU A 21 2.87 -3.13 -8.03
N ALA A 22 2.18 -1.99 -8.17
CA ALA A 22 0.73 -1.94 -8.15
C ALA A 22 0.13 -2.71 -9.33
N GLU A 23 0.62 -2.51 -10.55
CA GLU A 23 0.18 -3.25 -11.74
C GLU A 23 0.30 -4.77 -11.56
N LEU A 24 1.45 -5.25 -11.08
CA LEU A 24 1.67 -6.67 -10.82
C LEU A 24 0.76 -7.20 -9.71
N TYR A 25 0.51 -6.40 -8.67
CA TYR A 25 -0.44 -6.75 -7.61
C TYR A 25 -1.88 -6.88 -8.15
N PHE A 26 -2.29 -6.01 -9.07
CA PHE A 26 -3.63 -6.04 -9.68
C PHE A 26 -3.80 -7.05 -10.81
N SER A 27 -2.75 -7.77 -11.19
CA SER A 27 -2.84 -8.83 -12.21
C SER A 27 -3.69 -10.04 -11.78
N GLY A 28 -4.02 -10.15 -10.49
CA GLY A 28 -4.80 -11.26 -9.94
C GLY A 28 -3.98 -12.51 -9.63
N THR A 29 -2.66 -12.46 -9.76
CA THR A 29 -1.75 -13.56 -9.40
C THR A 29 -1.18 -13.39 -8.00
N THR A 30 -0.69 -14.48 -7.40
CA THR A 30 0.15 -14.40 -6.20
C THR A 30 1.52 -13.82 -6.55
N CYS A 31 1.88 -12.72 -5.91
CA CYS A 31 3.13 -11.99 -6.17
C CYS A 31 4.00 -11.91 -4.91
N VAL A 32 5.32 -12.02 -5.10
CA VAL A 32 6.33 -11.77 -4.06
C VAL A 32 7.31 -10.75 -4.63
N PHE A 33 7.60 -9.70 -3.85
CA PHE A 33 8.47 -8.61 -4.28
C PHE A 33 9.66 -8.49 -3.34
N VAL A 34 10.82 -8.15 -3.90
CA VAL A 34 12.01 -7.76 -3.14
C VAL A 34 12.33 -6.31 -3.48
N LEU A 35 12.19 -5.42 -2.51
CA LEU A 35 12.54 -4.01 -2.65
C LEU A 35 13.95 -3.81 -2.09
N HIS A 36 14.77 -3.04 -2.81
CA HIS A 36 16.14 -2.72 -2.41
C HIS A 36 16.45 -1.24 -2.68
N GLY A 37 17.49 -0.71 -2.05
CA GLY A 37 17.86 0.71 -2.07
C GLY A 37 17.85 1.30 -0.66
N ASN A 38 17.65 2.62 -0.55
CA ASN A 38 17.51 3.27 0.75
C ASN A 38 16.09 3.10 1.29
N VAL A 39 15.81 1.95 1.92
CA VAL A 39 14.48 1.63 2.47
C VAL A 39 14.09 2.48 3.69
N HIS A 40 15.06 3.21 4.26
CA HIS A 40 14.85 4.16 5.35
C HIS A 40 14.52 5.57 4.88
N ASP A 41 14.54 5.80 3.56
CA ASP A 41 14.16 7.10 3.01
C ASP A 41 12.65 7.33 3.10
N LEU A 42 12.27 8.60 3.05
CA LEU A 42 10.86 8.98 3.08
C LEU A 42 10.32 9.18 1.67
N ILE A 43 9.07 8.80 1.49
CA ILE A 43 8.35 8.92 0.22
C ILE A 43 7.40 10.09 0.32
N ARG A 44 7.48 10.99 -0.66
CA ARG A 44 6.57 12.11 -0.81
C ARG A 44 5.18 11.62 -1.21
N CYS A 45 4.18 11.97 -0.41
CA CYS A 45 2.77 11.71 -0.62
C CYS A 45 2.01 13.06 -0.61
N PRO A 46 1.39 13.46 -1.72
CA PRO A 46 0.60 14.68 -1.76
C PRO A 46 -0.53 14.63 -0.73
N GLY A 47 -0.58 15.63 0.16
CA GLY A 47 -1.64 15.78 1.14
C GLY A 47 -2.91 16.41 0.55
N PRO A 48 -4.06 16.27 1.24
CA PRO A 48 -5.35 16.77 0.76
C PRO A 48 -5.41 18.31 0.63
N ASP A 49 -4.61 19.04 1.42
CA ASP A 49 -4.59 20.51 1.43
C ASP A 49 -3.49 21.11 0.53
N GLY A 50 -2.87 20.29 -0.32
CA GLY A 50 -1.77 20.71 -1.21
C GLY A 50 -0.39 20.71 -0.54
N GLU A 51 -0.32 20.43 0.76
CA GLU A 51 0.93 20.22 1.50
C GLU A 51 1.43 18.80 1.35
N ASP A 52 2.69 18.62 0.96
CA ASP A 52 3.31 17.31 0.83
C ASP A 52 3.59 16.70 2.20
N THR A 53 3.27 15.41 2.35
CA THR A 53 3.66 14.60 3.50
C THR A 53 4.77 13.64 3.11
N PHE A 54 5.63 13.29 4.05
CA PHE A 54 6.74 12.37 3.84
C PHE A 54 6.56 11.18 4.78
N VAL A 55 6.36 10.00 4.22
CA VAL A 55 6.04 8.79 4.98
C VAL A 55 7.09 7.70 4.76
N THR A 56 7.19 6.75 5.67
CA THR A 56 8.10 5.62 5.52
C THR A 56 7.69 4.74 4.32
N LEU A 57 8.63 3.93 3.80
CA LEU A 57 8.31 2.95 2.77
C LEU A 57 7.16 2.01 3.19
N GLN A 58 7.16 1.59 4.46
CA GLN A 58 6.14 0.71 5.02
C GLN A 58 4.76 1.37 5.00
N ASP A 59 4.67 2.62 5.45
CA ASP A 59 3.41 3.38 5.45
C ASP A 59 2.94 3.69 4.04
N PHE A 60 3.85 4.00 3.12
CA PHE A 60 3.52 4.22 1.71
C PHE A 60 2.91 2.97 1.07
N LEU A 61 3.57 1.81 1.21
CA LEU A 61 3.06 0.55 0.68
C LEU A 61 1.71 0.20 1.32
N ALA A 62 1.59 0.37 2.63
CA ALA A 62 0.41 -0.01 3.38
C ALA A 62 -0.78 0.95 3.23
N SER A 63 -0.57 2.21 2.89
CA SER A 63 -1.65 3.21 2.75
C SER A 63 -1.96 3.56 1.30
N GLN A 64 -0.94 3.64 0.43
CA GLN A 64 -1.09 4.14 -0.94
C GLN A 64 -1.15 3.01 -1.96
N VAL A 65 -0.25 2.03 -1.88
CA VAL A 65 -0.10 1.00 -2.92
C VAL A 65 -1.10 -0.15 -2.72
N PHE A 66 -1.05 -0.81 -1.55
CA PHE A 66 -1.90 -1.96 -1.23
C PHE A 66 -3.07 -1.60 -0.32
N GLY A 67 -2.92 -0.47 0.38
CA GLY A 67 -3.84 0.05 1.38
C GLY A 67 -5.21 0.44 0.89
N ASN A 68 -5.50 0.47 -0.42
CA ASN A 68 -6.86 0.73 -0.86
C ASN A 68 -7.68 -0.56 -1.08
N TRP A 69 -7.03 -1.73 -1.04
CA TRP A 69 -7.61 -2.96 -1.60
C TRP A 69 -7.60 -4.15 -0.65
N GLY A 70 -6.60 -4.25 0.22
CA GLY A 70 -6.43 -5.41 1.08
C GLY A 70 -5.91 -5.09 2.48
N VAL A 71 -5.87 -6.13 3.30
CA VAL A 71 -5.19 -6.14 4.61
C VAL A 71 -3.70 -6.22 4.35
N VAL A 72 -2.94 -5.31 4.95
CA VAL A 72 -1.47 -5.33 4.90
C VAL A 72 -0.96 -5.76 6.28
N ILE A 73 -0.05 -6.71 6.30
CA ILE A 73 0.61 -7.18 7.53
C ILE A 73 2.09 -6.89 7.39
N ASN A 74 2.63 -6.09 8.30
CA ASN A 74 4.07 -5.95 8.43
C ASN A 74 4.59 -6.97 9.43
N TYR A 75 5.75 -7.54 9.12
CA TYR A 75 6.45 -8.45 10.00
C TYR A 75 7.90 -7.99 10.14
N ASP A 76 8.36 -7.88 11.38
CA ASP A 76 9.76 -7.76 11.73
C ASP A 76 10.08 -8.66 12.93
N LEU A 77 11.34 -9.10 13.06
CA LEU A 77 11.74 -10.04 14.11
C LEU A 77 11.52 -9.49 15.53
N GLY A 78 11.67 -8.18 15.73
CA GLY A 78 11.55 -7.56 17.04
C GLY A 78 10.11 -7.35 17.49
N SER A 79 9.20 -7.13 16.54
CA SER A 79 7.83 -6.72 16.83
C SER A 79 6.76 -7.73 16.43
N GLY A 80 7.16 -8.81 15.74
CA GLY A 80 6.23 -9.80 15.22
C GLY A 80 5.33 -9.26 14.11
N MET A 81 4.16 -9.87 13.94
CA MET A 81 3.18 -9.47 12.93
C MET A 81 2.33 -8.31 13.44
N ARG A 82 2.19 -7.26 12.64
CA ARG A 82 1.30 -6.12 12.90
C ARG A 82 0.42 -5.82 11.70
N LEU A 83 -0.87 -5.66 11.95
CA LEU A 83 -1.80 -5.13 10.98
C LEU A 83 -1.43 -3.68 10.67
N GLN A 84 -1.44 -3.35 9.38
CA GLN A 84 -1.20 -2.01 8.88
C GLN A 84 -2.46 -1.52 8.20
N ALA A 85 -3.10 -0.52 8.78
CA ALA A 85 -4.26 0.13 8.17
C ALA A 85 -3.90 1.30 7.26
N GLY A 86 -2.61 1.59 7.12
CA GLY A 86 -2.16 2.87 6.59
C GLY A 86 -2.53 4.03 7.53
N ASN A 87 -2.54 5.24 7.00
CA ASN A 87 -2.82 6.49 7.71
C ASN A 87 -4.31 6.75 7.97
N ASN A 88 -5.20 5.76 7.78
CA ASN A 88 -6.64 5.90 7.99
C ASN A 88 -7.11 5.01 9.15
N SER A 89 -7.20 5.60 10.34
CA SER A 89 -7.60 4.93 11.59
C SER A 89 -9.06 4.44 11.57
N GLU A 90 -9.96 5.12 10.88
CA GLU A 90 -11.35 4.66 10.67
C GLU A 90 -11.40 3.40 9.80
N ARG A 91 -10.51 3.31 8.82
CA ARG A 91 -10.34 2.10 7.99
C ARG A 91 -9.76 0.95 8.80
N LEU A 92 -8.80 1.18 9.69
CA LEU A 92 -8.31 0.15 10.63
C LEU A 92 -9.46 -0.48 11.40
N GLN A 93 -10.34 0.35 11.96
CA GLN A 93 -11.49 -0.12 12.72
C GLN A 93 -12.44 -0.95 11.85
N LYS A 94 -12.76 -0.51 10.62
CA LYS A 94 -13.62 -1.28 9.70
C LYS A 94 -13.03 -2.64 9.31
N MET A 95 -11.71 -2.72 9.12
CA MET A 95 -11.03 -3.95 8.73
C MET A 95 -10.91 -4.93 9.89
N VAL A 96 -10.66 -4.44 11.11
CA VAL A 96 -10.61 -5.27 12.33
C VAL A 96 -11.98 -5.86 12.67
N THR A 97 -13.08 -5.12 12.46
CA THR A 97 -14.45 -5.60 12.74
C THR A 97 -14.85 -6.82 11.89
N HIS A 98 -14.25 -7.03 10.72
CA HIS A 98 -14.52 -8.21 9.87
C HIS A 98 -13.65 -9.44 10.18
N VAL A 99 -12.72 -9.33 11.14
CA VAL A 99 -11.79 -10.41 11.51
C VAL A 99 -12.11 -10.98 12.91
N SER A 100 -13.07 -10.41 13.62
CA SER A 100 -13.63 -11.02 14.83
C SER A 100 -14.60 -12.16 14.45
N PRO A 101 -14.53 -13.33 15.09
CA PRO A 101 -15.47 -14.44 14.86
C PRO A 101 -16.89 -14.12 15.31
#